data_AF-A0A1F5DCA2-F1
#
_entry.id   AF-A0A1F5DCA2-F1
#
_cell.length_a   1.000
_cell.length_b   1.000
_cell.length_c   1.000
_cell.angle_alpha   90.00
_cell.angle_beta   90.00
_cell.angle_gamma   90.00
#
_symmetry.space_group_name_H-M   'P 1'
#
loop_
_entity.id
_entity.type
_entity.pdbx_description
1 polymer ?
#
loop_
_entity_poly.entity_id
_entity_poly.type
_entity_poly.pdbx_seq_one_letter_code
_entity_poly.pdbx_strand_id
1 'polypeptide(L)'
;MILESNRRGRDAPTVMRERGKETDELILSYIRKNPDSSIGEIAEHYDISNGRVDHSVNRLKKQGLVDVAYFKRNRGLIKKVRASDTETQPFDEVSFPLAGLDESVWREDVYICALSRSAIQVTPILRNELKDRCILVQKSCLTKEDNKIKFKIPKKFVDFYEIPNTELDVSGSGDEILLTVESTLIPLELPPDDEPGAETESSVEEIDEMKITFPPRNSK
;
A
#
# COMPACT_ATOMS: atom_id res chain seq x y z
N MET A 1 -41.28 -27.56 -8.11
CA MET A 1 -40.51 -26.92 -9.19
C MET A 1 -39.04 -27.25 -8.92
N ILE A 2 -38.55 -28.32 -9.53
CA ILE A 2 -37.24 -28.93 -9.26
C ILE A 2 -36.32 -28.53 -10.41
N LEU A 3 -35.33 -27.70 -10.13
CA LEU A 3 -34.24 -27.34 -11.05
C LEU A 3 -32.93 -27.87 -10.46
N GLU A 4 -32.83 -29.19 -10.32
CA GLU A 4 -31.59 -29.87 -9.92
C GLU A 4 -31.32 -31.05 -10.85
N SER A 5 -30.94 -30.78 -12.11
CA SER A 5 -30.40 -31.83 -12.97
C SER A 5 -29.70 -31.24 -14.20
N ASN A 6 -28.41 -30.87 -14.06
CA ASN A 6 -27.40 -30.94 -15.14
C ASN A 6 -25.99 -30.49 -14.67
N ARG A 7 -25.42 -31.17 -13.66
CA ARG A 7 -23.99 -31.02 -13.29
C ARG A 7 -23.22 -32.34 -13.34
N ARG A 8 -23.68 -33.33 -14.09
CA ARG A 8 -22.95 -34.60 -14.28
C ARG A 8 -22.20 -34.54 -15.61
N GLY A 9 -20.92 -34.17 -15.58
CA GLY A 9 -20.02 -34.28 -16.74
C GLY A 9 -19.22 -33.04 -17.13
N ARG A 10 -19.02 -32.04 -16.24
CA ARG A 10 -17.97 -31.04 -16.50
C ARG A 10 -16.62 -31.58 -16.05
N ASP A 11 -15.66 -31.62 -16.96
CA ASP A 11 -14.29 -32.00 -16.65
C ASP A 11 -13.72 -31.08 -15.57
N ALA A 12 -13.05 -31.67 -14.57
CA ALA A 12 -12.46 -30.93 -13.45
C ALA A 12 -11.58 -29.74 -13.89
N PRO A 13 -10.77 -29.83 -14.98
CA PRO A 13 -10.01 -28.70 -15.49
C PRO A 13 -10.85 -27.49 -15.89
N THR A 14 -12.02 -27.71 -16.50
CA THR A 14 -12.91 -26.63 -16.95
C THR A 14 -13.46 -25.87 -15.74
N VAL A 15 -13.90 -26.59 -14.72
CA VAL A 15 -14.40 -26.00 -13.47
C VAL A 15 -13.31 -25.23 -12.74
N MET A 16 -12.08 -25.75 -12.70
CA MET A 16 -10.94 -25.05 -12.08
C MET A 16 -10.59 -23.76 -12.84
N ARG A 17 -10.65 -23.79 -14.18
CA ARG A 17 -10.39 -22.61 -15.02
C ARG A 17 -11.46 -21.53 -14.84
N GLU A 18 -12.74 -21.91 -14.78
CA GLU A 18 -13.84 -20.97 -14.49
C GLU A 18 -13.64 -20.28 -13.13
N ARG A 19 -13.36 -21.06 -12.07
CA ARG A 19 -13.07 -20.51 -10.74
C ARG A 19 -11.85 -19.58 -10.72
N GLY A 20 -10.84 -19.88 -11.53
CA GLY A 20 -9.67 -19.02 -11.70
C GLY A 20 -10.04 -17.65 -12.25
N LYS A 21 -10.90 -17.62 -13.28
CA LYS A 21 -11.39 -16.36 -13.88
C LYS A 21 -12.25 -15.55 -12.93
N GLU A 22 -13.18 -16.20 -12.21
CA GLU A 22 -14.00 -15.53 -11.19
C GLU A 22 -13.11 -14.87 -10.11
N THR A 23 -12.03 -15.54 -9.72
CA THR A 23 -11.06 -15.00 -8.76
C THR A 23 -10.30 -13.80 -9.36
N ASP A 24 -9.90 -13.88 -10.64
CA ASP A 24 -9.20 -12.79 -11.34
C ASP A 24 -10.06 -11.53 -11.47
N GLU A 25 -11.32 -11.69 -11.84
CA GLU A 25 -12.28 -10.57 -11.94
C GLU A 25 -12.51 -9.90 -10.59
N LEU A 26 -12.68 -10.71 -9.54
CA LEU A 26 -12.88 -10.23 -8.17
C LEU A 26 -11.65 -9.45 -7.69
N ILE A 27 -10.44 -9.99 -7.83
CA ILE A 27 -9.20 -9.32 -7.43
C ILE A 27 -8.95 -8.05 -8.24
N LEU A 28 -9.17 -8.08 -9.56
CA LEU A 28 -9.02 -6.88 -10.40
C LEU A 28 -9.99 -5.77 -9.98
N SER A 29 -11.24 -6.13 -9.64
CA SER A 29 -12.24 -5.16 -9.16
C SER A 29 -11.82 -4.50 -7.85
N TYR A 30 -11.14 -5.23 -6.97
CA TYR A 30 -10.58 -4.70 -5.73
C TYR A 30 -9.41 -3.76 -5.99
N ILE A 31 -8.44 -4.18 -6.82
CA ILE A 31 -7.25 -3.39 -7.15
C ILE A 31 -7.63 -2.05 -7.78
N ARG A 32 -8.66 -2.01 -8.64
CA ARG A 32 -9.17 -0.76 -9.22
C ARG A 32 -9.73 0.21 -8.17
N LYS A 33 -10.33 -0.31 -7.10
CA LYS A 33 -10.89 0.50 -6.01
C LYS A 33 -9.83 0.89 -4.99
N ASN A 34 -8.81 0.06 -4.82
CA ASN A 34 -7.74 0.19 -3.84
C ASN A 34 -6.40 0.00 -4.55
N PRO A 35 -5.97 0.98 -5.38
CA PRO A 35 -4.68 0.91 -6.05
C PRO A 35 -3.54 0.79 -5.02
N ASP A 36 -2.45 0.14 -5.42
CA ASP A 36 -1.26 -0.09 -4.59
C ASP A 36 -1.48 -1.00 -3.38
N SER A 37 -2.55 -1.79 -3.39
CA SER A 37 -2.77 -2.83 -2.40
C SER A 37 -1.69 -3.91 -2.49
N SER A 38 -1.25 -4.39 -1.34
CA SER A 38 -0.39 -5.54 -1.19
C SER A 38 -1.17 -6.85 -1.38
N ILE A 39 -0.45 -7.93 -1.70
CA ILE A 39 -1.02 -9.28 -1.76
C ILE A 39 -1.71 -9.67 -0.43
N GLY A 40 -1.13 -9.26 0.70
CA GLY A 40 -1.65 -9.54 2.04
C GLY A 40 -2.98 -8.84 2.31
N GLU A 41 -3.10 -7.56 1.97
CA GLU A 41 -4.35 -6.80 2.15
C GLU A 41 -5.49 -7.36 1.31
N ILE A 42 -5.20 -7.76 0.06
CA ILE A 42 -6.20 -8.38 -0.82
C ILE A 42 -6.63 -9.75 -0.25
N ALA A 43 -5.67 -10.54 0.24
CA ALA A 43 -5.91 -11.85 0.82
C ALA A 43 -6.79 -11.77 2.08
N GLU A 44 -6.48 -10.84 2.97
CA GLU A 44 -7.25 -10.56 4.18
C GLU A 44 -8.68 -10.12 3.87
N HIS A 45 -8.85 -9.19 2.92
CA HIS A 45 -10.17 -8.67 2.56
C HIS A 45 -11.14 -9.76 2.08
N TYR A 46 -10.64 -10.74 1.32
CA TYR A 46 -11.46 -11.80 0.74
C TYR A 46 -11.40 -13.13 1.48
N ASP A 47 -10.69 -13.20 2.60
CA ASP A 47 -10.43 -14.44 3.36
C ASP A 47 -9.91 -15.58 2.46
N ILE A 48 -8.89 -15.27 1.64
CA ILE A 48 -8.23 -16.24 0.76
C ILE A 48 -6.71 -16.23 0.97
N SER A 49 -6.03 -17.34 0.69
CA SER A 49 -4.58 -17.43 0.89
C SER A 49 -3.79 -16.46 -0.01
N ASN A 50 -2.68 -15.92 0.51
CA ASN A 50 -1.71 -15.12 -0.26
C ASN A 50 -1.28 -15.79 -1.58
N GLY A 51 -1.05 -17.10 -1.59
CA GLY A 51 -0.64 -17.82 -2.80
C GLY A 51 -1.72 -17.81 -3.91
N ARG A 52 -3.00 -17.84 -3.53
CA ARG A 52 -4.12 -17.74 -4.47
C ARG A 52 -4.21 -16.34 -5.07
N VAL A 53 -4.03 -15.30 -4.25
CA VAL A 53 -3.99 -13.91 -4.71
C VAL A 53 -2.78 -13.70 -5.63
N ASP A 54 -1.59 -14.11 -5.21
CA ASP A 54 -0.37 -13.96 -6.00
C ASP A 54 -0.48 -14.63 -7.37
N HIS A 55 -0.99 -15.86 -7.41
CA HIS A 55 -1.20 -16.58 -8.66
C HIS A 55 -2.21 -15.88 -9.59
N SER A 56 -3.27 -15.28 -9.04
CA SER A 56 -4.22 -14.44 -9.80
C SER A 56 -3.58 -13.16 -10.32
N VAL A 57 -2.86 -12.43 -9.47
CA VAL A 57 -2.11 -11.22 -9.84
C VAL A 57 -1.11 -11.51 -10.95
N ASN A 58 -0.38 -12.63 -10.88
CA ASN A 58 0.55 -13.02 -11.94
C ASN A 58 -0.16 -13.31 -13.27
N ARG A 59 -1.37 -13.90 -13.25
CA ARG A 59 -2.20 -14.06 -14.47
C ARG A 59 -2.69 -12.72 -15.01
N LEU A 60 -3.12 -11.80 -14.14
CA LEU A 60 -3.56 -10.46 -14.53
C LEU A 60 -2.39 -9.63 -15.09
N LYS A 61 -1.20 -9.73 -14.49
CA LYS A 61 0.04 -9.09 -14.96
C LYS A 61 0.40 -9.58 -16.36
N LYS A 62 0.34 -10.90 -16.60
CA LYS A 62 0.55 -11.49 -17.94
C LYS A 62 -0.47 -11.01 -18.99
N GLN A 63 -1.66 -10.57 -18.57
CA GLN A 63 -2.67 -10.00 -19.45
C GLN A 63 -2.50 -8.48 -19.64
N GLY A 64 -1.53 -7.84 -18.98
CA GLY A 64 -1.34 -6.39 -19.01
C GLY A 64 -2.46 -5.61 -18.32
N LEU A 65 -3.18 -6.25 -17.38
CA LEU A 65 -4.28 -5.62 -16.65
C LEU A 65 -3.85 -5.00 -15.33
N VAL A 66 -2.70 -5.42 -14.80
CA VAL A 66 -2.14 -4.89 -13.57
C VAL A 66 -0.63 -4.71 -13.70
N ASP A 67 -0.14 -3.67 -13.03
CA ASP A 67 1.26 -3.39 -12.79
C ASP A 67 1.62 -3.82 -11.37
N VAL A 68 2.88 -4.25 -11.22
CA VAL A 68 3.42 -4.72 -9.95
C VAL A 68 4.68 -3.94 -9.63
N ALA A 69 4.71 -3.35 -8.44
CA ALA A 69 5.88 -2.70 -7.90
C ALA A 69 6.36 -3.42 -6.63
N TYR A 70 7.68 -3.48 -6.47
CA TYR A 70 8.32 -4.13 -5.33
C TYR A 70 8.99 -3.09 -4.44
N PHE A 71 8.77 -3.24 -3.14
CA PHE A 71 9.29 -2.33 -2.14
C PHE A 71 9.99 -3.11 -1.04
N LYS A 72 11.13 -2.61 -0.57
CA LYS A 72 11.74 -3.10 0.66
C LYS A 72 11.13 -2.36 1.85
N ARG A 73 10.50 -3.10 2.76
CA ARG A 73 10.04 -2.59 4.07
C ARG A 73 10.76 -3.36 5.16
N ASN A 74 11.57 -2.67 5.96
CA ASN A 74 12.38 -3.29 7.01
C ASN A 74 13.22 -4.48 6.46
N ARG A 75 12.93 -5.71 6.93
CA ARG A 75 13.59 -6.96 6.53
C ARG A 75 12.82 -7.74 5.46
N GLY A 76 11.68 -7.23 4.98
CA GLY A 76 10.78 -7.91 4.05
C GLY A 76 10.66 -7.22 2.69
N LEU A 77 10.28 -8.01 1.68
CA LEU A 77 9.86 -7.55 0.37
C LEU A 77 8.33 -7.45 0.35
N ILE A 78 7.80 -6.30 -0.08
CA ILE A 78 6.38 -6.07 -0.26
C ILE A 78 6.10 -5.93 -1.75
N LYS A 79 5.10 -6.65 -2.22
CA LYS A 79 4.59 -6.59 -3.59
C LYS A 79 3.29 -5.78 -3.58
N LYS A 80 3.31 -4.57 -4.15
CA LYS A 80 2.11 -3.74 -4.34
C LYS A 80 1.61 -3.87 -5.77
N VAL A 81 0.29 -3.87 -5.93
CA VAL A 81 -0.38 -4.14 -7.20
C VAL A 81 -1.32 -2.99 -7.53
N ARG A 82 -1.27 -2.54 -8.78
CA ARG A 82 -2.14 -1.48 -9.30
C ARG A 82 -2.74 -1.92 -10.63
N ALA A 83 -3.95 -1.49 -10.95
CA ALA A 83 -4.52 -1.75 -12.26
C ALA A 83 -3.89 -0.80 -13.30
N SER A 84 -3.53 -1.34 -14.46
CA SER A 84 -2.80 -0.58 -15.50
C SER A 84 -3.63 0.52 -16.14
N ASP A 85 -4.95 0.49 -15.97
CA ASP A 85 -5.89 1.51 -16.43
C ASP A 85 -6.14 2.62 -15.40
N THR A 86 -5.54 2.54 -14.20
CA THR A 86 -5.79 3.49 -13.11
C THR A 86 -4.71 4.57 -13.10
N GLU A 87 -5.13 5.84 -13.18
CA GLU A 87 -4.22 6.98 -13.02
C GLU A 87 -3.56 6.94 -11.64
N THR A 88 -2.28 7.31 -11.59
CA THR A 88 -1.56 7.37 -10.32
C THR A 88 -2.14 8.52 -9.51
N GLN A 89 -2.77 8.21 -8.36
CA GLN A 89 -3.17 9.26 -7.44
C GLN A 89 -1.92 10.04 -7.04
N PRO A 90 -1.94 11.39 -7.09
CA PRO A 90 -0.78 12.17 -6.71
C PRO A 90 -0.48 11.94 -5.22
N PHE A 91 0.77 11.61 -4.90
CA PHE A 91 1.25 11.28 -3.55
C PHE A 91 1.12 12.44 -2.55
N ASP A 92 0.91 13.66 -3.04
CA ASP A 92 0.73 14.85 -2.22
C ASP A 92 -0.74 15.11 -1.89
N GLU A 93 -1.71 14.31 -2.35
CA GLU A 93 -3.12 14.51 -2.03
C GLU A 93 -3.60 13.52 -0.97
N VAL A 94 -4.10 14.05 0.15
CA VAL A 94 -4.68 13.26 1.23
C VAL A 94 -6.19 13.45 1.23
N SER A 95 -6.93 12.35 1.33
CA SER A 95 -8.38 12.35 1.51
C SER A 95 -8.75 11.72 2.84
N PHE A 96 -9.63 12.38 3.60
CA PHE A 96 -10.11 11.87 4.88
C PHE A 96 -11.64 11.97 4.97
N PRO A 97 -12.35 10.94 5.49
CA PRO A 97 -13.78 11.01 5.73
C PRO A 97 -14.16 12.14 6.69
N LEU A 98 -15.26 12.86 6.42
CA LEU A 98 -15.80 13.84 7.38
C LEU A 98 -16.38 13.16 8.63
N ALA A 99 -16.65 11.85 8.57
CA ALA A 99 -17.12 11.08 9.72
C ALA A 99 -16.11 11.14 10.88
N GLY A 100 -16.51 11.72 12.01
CA GLY A 100 -15.66 11.90 13.19
C GLY A 100 -14.99 13.27 13.29
N LEU A 101 -15.14 14.13 12.27
CA LEU A 101 -14.69 15.52 12.32
C LEU A 101 -15.83 16.47 12.67
N ASP A 102 -15.50 17.59 13.32
CA ASP A 102 -16.45 18.69 13.51
C ASP A 102 -16.50 19.54 12.24
N GLU A 103 -17.42 19.22 11.33
CA GLU A 103 -17.54 19.86 10.02
C GLU A 103 -17.64 21.40 10.08
N SER A 104 -18.12 21.95 11.20
CA SER A 104 -18.31 23.40 11.38
C SER A 104 -17.00 24.20 11.41
N VAL A 105 -15.90 23.56 11.82
CA VAL A 105 -14.58 24.19 11.91
C VAL A 105 -13.73 23.98 10.65
N TRP A 106 -13.96 22.90 9.90
CA TRP A 106 -13.21 22.60 8.67
C TRP A 106 -13.72 23.46 7.52
N ARG A 107 -13.02 24.58 7.26
CA ARG A 107 -13.32 25.56 6.19
C ARG A 107 -12.41 25.33 4.97
N GLU A 108 -12.28 26.33 4.10
CA GLU A 108 -11.48 26.28 2.87
C GLU A 108 -9.97 26.15 3.11
N ASP A 109 -9.50 26.48 4.31
CA ASP A 109 -8.08 26.54 4.64
C ASP A 109 -7.74 25.65 5.82
N VAL A 110 -6.57 25.00 5.75
CA VAL A 110 -6.00 24.21 6.84
C VAL A 110 -4.54 24.56 7.06
N TYR A 111 -4.05 24.31 8.27
CA TYR A 111 -2.65 24.39 8.65
C TYR A 111 -2.09 22.98 8.79
N ILE A 112 -1.00 22.73 8.08
CA ILE A 112 -0.25 21.49 8.11
C ILE A 112 1.02 21.74 8.92
N CYS A 113 1.23 20.92 9.93
CA CYS A 113 2.13 21.13 11.03
C CYS A 113 3.03 19.91 11.22
N ALA A 114 4.34 20.07 11.04
CA ALA A 114 5.31 19.00 11.29
C ALA A 114 5.59 18.92 12.79
N LEU A 115 5.01 17.93 13.47
CA LEU A 115 5.20 17.74 14.91
C LEU A 115 6.53 17.05 15.22
N SER A 116 6.88 16.07 14.40
CA SER A 116 8.09 15.25 14.55
C SER A 116 8.52 14.70 13.19
N ARG A 117 9.55 13.84 13.15
CA ARG A 117 9.96 13.13 11.93
C ARG A 117 8.97 12.07 11.44
N SER A 118 7.98 11.70 12.25
CA SER A 118 7.01 10.66 11.91
C SER A 118 5.55 11.10 12.07
N ALA A 119 5.30 12.38 12.37
CA ALA A 119 3.96 12.87 12.67
C ALA A 119 3.72 14.25 12.07
N ILE A 120 2.64 14.37 11.30
CA ILE A 120 2.14 15.61 10.71
C ILE A 120 0.73 15.83 11.22
N GLN A 121 0.47 16.96 11.85
CA GLN A 121 -0.88 17.34 12.26
C GLN A 121 -1.48 18.31 11.23
N VAL A 122 -2.75 18.13 10.92
CA VAL A 122 -3.55 19.02 10.08
C VAL A 122 -4.71 19.54 10.92
N THR A 123 -4.91 20.86 10.92
CA THR A 123 -5.95 21.52 11.72
C THR A 123 -6.49 22.75 10.99
N PRO A 124 -7.79 23.08 11.10
CA PRO A 124 -8.31 24.33 10.54
C PRO A 124 -7.93 25.56 11.37
N ILE A 125 -7.51 25.38 12.64
CA ILE A 125 -7.22 26.49 13.56
C ILE A 125 -5.81 26.33 14.14
N LEU A 126 -4.90 27.22 13.73
CA LEU A 126 -3.54 27.24 14.27
C LEU A 126 -3.52 27.92 15.66
N ARG A 127 -3.46 27.11 16.72
CA ARG A 127 -3.29 27.58 18.10
C ARG A 127 -1.82 27.90 18.39
N ASN A 128 -1.57 28.83 19.31
CA ASN A 128 -0.20 29.24 19.66
C ASN A 128 0.60 28.06 20.25
N GLU A 129 0.01 27.25 21.12
CA GLU A 129 0.74 26.11 21.72
C GLU A 129 1.16 25.08 20.67
N LEU A 130 0.32 24.88 19.65
CA LEU A 130 0.64 23.99 18.54
C LEU A 130 1.77 24.58 17.71
N LYS A 131 1.65 25.87 17.32
CA LYS A 131 2.66 26.58 16.52
C LYS A 131 4.05 26.51 17.15
N ASP A 132 4.14 26.66 18.47
CA ASP A 132 5.41 26.65 19.21
C ASP A 132 6.06 25.26 19.26
N ARG A 133 5.27 24.19 19.06
CA ARG A 133 5.75 22.80 19.02
C ARG A 133 6.11 22.31 17.62
N CYS A 134 5.70 23.04 16.58
CA CYS A 134 5.91 22.62 15.21
C CYS A 134 7.32 22.92 14.71
N ILE A 135 7.93 21.96 14.04
CA ILE A 135 9.19 22.13 13.31
C ILE A 135 8.96 22.99 12.05
N LEU A 136 7.82 22.76 11.39
CA LEU A 136 7.41 23.44 10.16
C LEU A 136 5.89 23.64 10.20
N VAL A 137 5.42 24.80 9.76
CA VAL A 137 3.99 25.08 9.61
C VAL A 137 3.75 25.68 8.23
N GLN A 138 2.75 25.18 7.52
CA GLN A 138 2.35 25.71 6.23
C GLN A 138 0.84 25.64 6.05
N LYS A 139 0.27 26.68 5.44
CA LYS A 139 -1.15 26.75 5.09
C LYS A 139 -1.38 26.01 3.76
N SER A 140 -2.49 25.29 3.65
CA SER A 140 -2.93 24.62 2.42
C SER A 140 -4.43 24.77 2.22
N CYS A 141 -4.88 24.70 0.97
CA CYS A 141 -6.29 24.73 0.63
C CYS A 141 -6.92 23.35 0.87
N LEU A 142 -8.16 23.36 1.34
CA LEU A 142 -9.01 22.20 1.54
C LEU A 142 -10.20 22.24 0.59
N THR A 143 -10.49 21.10 -0.04
CA THR A 143 -11.67 20.89 -0.86
C THR A 143 -12.58 19.87 -0.16
N LYS A 144 -13.89 20.15 -0.11
CA LYS A 144 -14.90 19.20 0.38
C LYS A 144 -15.54 18.50 -0.81
N GLU A 145 -15.52 17.17 -0.83
CA GLU A 145 -16.11 16.33 -1.89
C GLU A 145 -16.74 15.08 -1.26
N ASP A 146 -17.99 14.75 -1.60
CA ASP A 146 -18.63 13.46 -1.30
C ASP A 146 -18.44 12.95 0.14
N ASN A 147 -18.71 13.80 1.14
CA ASN A 147 -18.54 13.48 2.57
C ASN A 147 -17.07 13.21 2.99
N LYS A 148 -16.12 13.72 2.22
CA LYS A 148 -14.69 13.70 2.50
C LYS A 148 -14.12 15.10 2.38
N ILE A 149 -13.00 15.30 3.05
CA ILE A 149 -12.13 16.43 2.81
C ILE A 149 -10.90 15.94 2.04
N LYS A 150 -10.40 16.80 1.16
CA LYS A 150 -9.16 16.61 0.42
C LYS A 150 -8.28 17.82 0.61
N PHE A 151 -6.99 17.61 0.78
CA PHE A 151 -6.02 18.68 0.81
C PHE A 151 -4.69 18.20 0.23
N LYS A 152 -3.90 19.15 -0.28
CA LYS A 152 -2.56 18.86 -0.76
C LYS A 152 -1.52 19.11 0.31
N ILE A 153 -0.63 18.14 0.52
CA ILE A 153 0.58 18.25 1.31
C ILE A 153 1.54 19.19 0.59
N PRO A 154 1.95 20.31 1.22
CA PRO A 154 2.84 21.25 0.60
C PRO A 154 4.19 20.60 0.27
N LYS A 155 4.80 20.98 -0.86
CA LYS A 155 6.05 20.41 -1.34
C LYS A 155 7.16 20.30 -0.28
N LYS A 156 7.28 21.29 0.62
CA LYS A 156 8.26 21.24 1.72
C LYS A 156 8.08 20.03 2.64
N PHE A 157 6.84 19.62 2.90
CA PHE A 157 6.52 18.42 3.67
C PHE A 157 6.77 17.15 2.85
N VAL A 158 6.36 17.14 1.58
CA VAL A 158 6.63 16.02 0.66
C VAL A 158 8.12 15.68 0.64
N ASP A 159 8.96 16.70 0.47
CA ASP A 159 10.41 16.55 0.43
C ASP A 159 10.99 16.15 1.80
N PHE A 160 10.51 16.75 2.90
CA PHE A 160 11.02 16.48 4.25
C PHE A 160 10.72 15.06 4.74
N TYR A 161 9.54 14.53 4.41
CA TYR A 161 9.10 13.20 4.85
C TYR A 161 9.29 12.11 3.79
N GLU A 162 9.83 12.45 2.61
CA GLU A 162 9.95 11.54 1.47
C GLU A 162 8.63 10.81 1.19
N ILE A 163 7.52 11.56 1.17
CA ILE A 163 6.16 11.01 1.06
C ILE A 163 5.97 10.02 -0.10
N PRO A 164 6.53 10.22 -1.31
CA PRO A 164 6.42 9.24 -2.39
C PRO A 164 6.95 7.85 -2.03
N ASN A 165 7.87 7.79 -1.08
CA ASN A 165 8.54 6.58 -0.62
C ASN A 165 8.08 6.20 0.80
N THR A 166 6.93 6.67 1.29
CA THR A 166 6.51 6.40 2.66
C THR A 166 5.03 6.03 2.72
N GLU A 167 4.69 5.11 3.62
CA GLU A 167 3.31 4.84 3.98
C GLU A 167 2.80 5.89 4.96
N LEU A 168 1.66 6.50 4.59
CA LEU A 168 0.93 7.43 5.44
C LEU A 168 -0.28 6.72 6.02
N ASP A 169 -0.32 6.62 7.34
CA ASP A 169 -1.54 6.34 8.06
C ASP A 169 -2.24 7.65 8.42
N VAL A 170 -3.57 7.68 8.31
CA VAL A 170 -4.37 8.89 8.49
C VAL A 170 -5.44 8.61 9.53
N SER A 171 -5.39 9.34 10.62
CA SER A 171 -6.39 9.31 11.68
C SER A 171 -6.91 10.72 11.96
N GLY A 172 -8.10 10.85 12.52
CA GLY A 172 -8.68 12.16 12.78
C GLY A 172 -9.82 12.11 13.80
N SER A 173 -9.97 13.20 14.54
CA SER A 173 -11.01 13.39 15.54
C SER A 173 -11.24 14.89 15.78
N GLY A 174 -12.49 15.33 15.73
CA GLY A 174 -12.85 16.72 16.02
C GLY A 174 -12.25 17.71 15.04
N ASP A 175 -11.35 18.57 15.52
CA ASP A 175 -10.67 19.63 14.76
C ASP A 175 -9.22 19.27 14.36
N GLU A 176 -8.84 17.99 14.46
CA GLU A 176 -7.49 17.54 14.16
C GLU A 176 -7.47 16.27 13.30
N ILE A 177 -6.55 16.24 12.35
CA ILE A 177 -6.14 15.05 11.60
C ILE A 177 -4.66 14.83 11.86
N LEU A 178 -4.29 13.59 12.15
CA LEU A 178 -2.91 13.17 12.34
C LEU A 178 -2.52 12.23 11.19
N LEU A 179 -1.50 12.64 10.44
CA LEU A 179 -0.81 11.79 9.48
C LEU A 179 0.41 11.19 10.18
N THR A 180 0.43 9.86 10.28
CA THR A 180 1.55 9.10 10.82
C THR A 180 2.37 8.56 9.66
N VAL A 181 3.66 8.85 9.68
CA VAL A 181 4.63 8.45 8.65
C VAL A 181 5.33 7.19 9.18
N GLU A 182 4.86 6.01 8.76
CA GLU A 182 5.18 4.75 9.46
C GLU A 182 6.48 4.08 9.01
N SER A 183 6.83 4.13 7.72
CA SER A 183 8.01 3.42 7.19
C SER A 183 8.40 3.91 5.80
N THR A 184 9.70 4.12 5.58
CA THR A 184 10.26 4.33 4.24
C THR A 184 10.22 3.03 3.44
N LEU A 185 9.47 3.04 2.35
CA LEU A 185 9.46 2.05 1.29
C LEU A 185 10.58 2.38 0.29
N ILE A 186 11.58 1.50 0.21
CA ILE A 186 12.63 1.65 -0.81
C ILE A 186 12.15 0.93 -2.06
N PRO A 187 11.87 1.64 -3.17
CA PRO A 187 11.50 0.97 -4.42
C PRO A 187 12.66 0.09 -4.88
N LEU A 188 12.34 -1.13 -5.29
CA LEU A 188 13.29 -2.08 -5.84
C LEU A 188 12.98 -2.31 -7.30
N GLU A 189 13.94 -1.98 -8.16
CA GLU A 189 13.97 -2.47 -9.53
C GLU A 189 14.44 -3.93 -9.46
N LEU A 190 13.49 -4.85 -9.51
CA LEU A 190 13.83 -6.25 -9.75
C LEU A 190 14.24 -6.39 -11.21
N PRO A 191 15.22 -7.27 -11.53
CA PRO A 191 15.47 -7.66 -12.90
C PRO A 191 14.14 -8.11 -13.51
N PRO A 192 13.89 -7.84 -14.81
CA PRO A 192 12.71 -8.37 -15.49
C PRO A 192 12.66 -9.86 -15.18
N ASP A 193 11.53 -10.33 -14.62
CA ASP A 193 11.35 -11.74 -14.28
C ASP A 193 11.76 -12.55 -15.52
N ASP A 194 12.97 -13.14 -15.50
CA ASP A 194 13.46 -13.94 -16.61
C ASP A 194 12.36 -14.96 -16.90
N GLU A 195 11.93 -15.00 -18.17
CA GLU A 195 10.72 -15.70 -18.56
C GLU A 195 10.67 -17.10 -17.91
N PRO A 196 9.52 -17.50 -17.33
CA PRO A 196 9.38 -18.81 -16.72
C PRO A 196 9.54 -19.88 -17.81
N GLY A 197 10.79 -20.33 -17.96
CA GLY A 197 11.27 -21.19 -19.05
C GLY A 197 12.75 -21.55 -18.93
N ALA A 198 13.57 -20.76 -18.23
CA ALA A 198 14.87 -21.24 -17.77
C ALA A 198 14.67 -22.05 -16.48
N GLU A 199 14.43 -23.35 -16.63
CA GLU A 199 14.69 -24.31 -15.56
C GLU A 199 16.11 -24.06 -15.07
N THR A 200 16.25 -23.34 -13.96
CA THR A 200 17.53 -23.21 -13.28
C THR A 200 17.79 -24.58 -12.72
N GLU A 201 18.54 -25.40 -13.46
CA GLU A 201 19.15 -26.60 -12.93
C GLU A 201 19.84 -26.19 -11.64
N SER A 202 19.28 -26.67 -10.54
CA SER A 202 19.76 -26.49 -9.19
C SER A 202 21.13 -27.17 -9.08
N SER A 203 22.19 -26.49 -9.52
CA SER A 203 23.55 -26.77 -9.06
C SER A 203 23.63 -26.31 -7.61
N VAL A 204 23.24 -27.22 -6.72
CA VAL A 204 23.62 -27.19 -5.31
C VAL A 204 25.13 -27.35 -5.27
N GLU A 205 25.87 -26.25 -5.37
CA GLU A 205 27.22 -26.22 -4.83
C GLU A 205 27.08 -26.20 -3.32
N GLU A 206 27.45 -27.31 -2.69
CA GLU A 206 27.71 -27.42 -1.25
C GLU A 206 28.63 -26.27 -0.82
N ILE A 207 28.06 -25.26 -0.17
CA ILE A 207 28.84 -24.26 0.54
C ILE A 207 29.34 -24.94 1.81
N ASP A 208 30.55 -25.47 1.71
CA ASP A 208 31.31 -26.05 2.81
C ASP A 208 31.37 -25.03 3.97
N GLU A 209 31.04 -25.51 5.17
CA GLU A 209 30.91 -24.71 6.38
C GLU A 209 32.22 -23.99 6.71
N MET A 210 32.33 -22.70 6.37
CA MET A 210 33.36 -21.85 6.94
C MET A 210 33.13 -21.72 8.45
N LYS A 211 33.84 -22.55 9.22
CA LYS A 211 33.98 -22.44 10.67
C LYS A 211 34.54 -21.06 11.02
N ILE A 212 33.65 -20.14 11.40
CA ILE A 212 34.03 -18.87 12.01
C ILE A 212 34.44 -19.17 13.47
N THR A 213 35.74 -19.35 13.70
CA THR A 213 36.30 -19.40 15.05
C THR A 213 36.41 -17.98 15.61
N PHE A 214 35.64 -17.67 16.65
CA PHE A 214 35.80 -16.43 17.40
C PHE A 214 36.95 -16.54 18.40
N PRO A 215 37.83 -15.52 18.50
CA PRO A 215 38.85 -15.48 19.55
C PRO A 215 38.21 -15.33 20.94
N PRO A 216 38.81 -15.93 21.99
CA PRO A 216 38.29 -15.84 23.34
C PRO A 216 38.29 -14.38 23.83
N ARG A 217 37.16 -13.95 24.40
CA ARG A 217 37.06 -12.67 25.11
C ARG A 217 37.92 -12.74 26.37
N ASN A 218 38.99 -11.96 26.41
CA ASN A 218 39.70 -11.66 27.65
C ASN A 218 38.81 -10.76 28.52
N SER A 219 38.25 -11.33 29.58
CA SER A 219 37.68 -10.58 30.70
C SER A 219 38.80 -9.91 31.49
N LYS A 220 38.82 -8.58 31.49
CA LYS A 220 39.46 -7.77 32.52
C LYS A 220 38.37 -7.04 33.30
#